data_AF-A0A3D5LBE3-F1
#
_entry.id   AF-A0A3D5LBE3-F1
#
_cell.length_a   1.000
_cell.length_b   1.000
_cell.length_c   1.000
_cell.angle_alpha   90.00
_cell.angle_beta   90.00
_cell.angle_gamma   90.00
#
_symmetry.space_group_name_H-M   'P 1'
#
loop_
_entity.id
_entity.type
_entity.pdbx_description
1 polymer ?
#
loop_
_entity_poly.entity_id
_entity_poly.type
_entity_poly.pdbx_seq_one_letter_code
_entity_poly.pdbx_strand_id
1 'polypeptide(L)'
;MNKLFQKFAPVKEKAEVFLSKLPKRKPHSEKYYKRIAFFNKYSLIFHFILACFITFTVEVISRRDFFSAVSFVGNHTWAYLYNAFIVFASLSIVYLFKTRAQLRVLITGLWIFLGTVNGIILSNRVTPFSYTDFKMLPDLFAMQNTNYFTAEEATVVVAVVASFIIFLVLFFIKGPKYQGKRHVVLSPLAIVALLVVGIPITTQAAQSSNIIASYFANIAQGYSDYGFVYGFSTSVVG
;
A
#
# COMPACT_ATOMS: atom_id res chain seq x y z
N MET A 1 -14.81 33.38 -8.46
CA MET A 1 -14.29 32.55 -7.35
C MET A 1 -15.30 32.26 -6.22
N ASN A 2 -16.46 32.93 -6.12
CA ASN A 2 -17.35 32.84 -4.94
C ASN A 2 -18.48 31.78 -4.96
N LYS A 3 -18.92 31.26 -6.11
CA LYS A 3 -20.05 30.30 -6.16
C LYS A 3 -19.71 28.89 -5.63
N LEU A 4 -18.46 28.46 -5.76
CA LEU A 4 -17.99 27.16 -5.23
C LEU A 4 -17.92 27.18 -3.71
N PHE A 5 -17.39 28.25 -3.10
CA PHE A 5 -17.28 28.38 -1.64
C PHE A 5 -18.64 28.40 -0.93
N GLN A 6 -19.66 29.05 -1.52
CA GLN A 6 -21.03 29.00 -0.97
C GLN A 6 -21.63 27.59 -0.98
N LYS A 7 -21.30 26.76 -1.97
CA LYS A 7 -21.82 25.38 -2.07
C LYS A 7 -21.18 24.44 -1.04
N PHE A 8 -19.94 24.70 -0.63
CA PHE A 8 -19.22 23.92 0.39
C PHE A 8 -19.39 24.44 1.81
N ALA A 9 -19.86 25.68 2.01
CA ALA A 9 -20.14 26.25 3.32
C ALA A 9 -21.04 25.37 4.22
N PRO A 10 -22.20 24.84 3.75
CA PRO A 10 -23.05 24.00 4.60
C PRO A 10 -22.42 22.64 4.94
N VAL A 11 -21.56 22.11 4.06
CA VAL A 11 -20.82 20.86 4.31
C VAL A 11 -19.73 21.08 5.35
N LYS A 12 -19.04 22.23 5.27
CA LYS A 12 -18.00 22.63 6.22
C LYS A 12 -18.56 22.83 7.62
N GLU A 13 -19.70 23.51 7.73
CA GLU A 13 -20.38 23.74 9.02
C GLU A 13 -20.85 22.42 9.66
N LYS A 14 -21.47 21.52 8.89
CA LYS A 14 -21.84 20.18 9.36
C LYS A 14 -20.61 19.36 9.79
N ALA A 15 -19.51 19.46 9.05
CA ALA A 15 -18.26 18.80 9.42
C ALA A 15 -17.67 19.39 10.71
N GLU A 16 -17.68 20.70 10.91
CA GLU A 16 -17.18 21.35 12.13
C GLU A 16 -18.04 21.00 13.36
N VAL A 17 -19.36 20.97 13.23
CA VAL A 17 -20.29 20.50 14.29
C VAL A 17 -20.08 19.02 14.61
N PHE A 18 -19.82 18.19 13.59
CA PHE A 18 -19.49 16.79 13.83
C PHE A 18 -18.13 16.64 14.53
N LEU A 19 -17.12 17.39 14.10
CA LEU A 19 -15.77 17.38 14.68
C LEU A 19 -15.74 17.87 16.13
N SER A 20 -16.59 18.84 16.49
CA SER A 20 -16.68 19.37 17.86
C SER A 20 -17.31 18.39 18.85
N LYS A 21 -18.18 17.49 18.36
CA LYS A 21 -18.75 16.39 19.15
C LYS A 21 -17.77 15.24 19.38
N LEU A 22 -16.63 15.22 18.70
CA LEU A 22 -15.63 14.17 18.88
C LEU A 22 -14.80 14.42 20.15
N PRO A 23 -14.50 13.37 20.95
CA PRO A 23 -13.74 13.52 22.18
C PRO A 23 -12.35 14.12 21.92
N LYS A 24 -11.96 15.11 22.74
CA LYS A 24 -10.65 15.77 22.68
C LYS A 24 -9.51 14.79 22.99
N ARG A 25 -8.36 14.98 22.35
CA ARG A 25 -7.17 14.15 22.57
C ARG A 25 -6.63 14.37 23.98
N LYS A 26 -6.63 13.32 24.80
CA LYS A 26 -5.99 13.35 26.12
C LYS A 26 -4.46 13.30 25.96
N PRO A 27 -3.69 14.05 26.77
CA PRO A 27 -2.26 13.89 26.83
C PRO A 27 -1.90 12.46 27.29
N HIS A 28 -0.82 11.90 26.75
CA HIS A 28 -0.35 10.57 27.12
C HIS A 28 0.73 10.64 28.22
N SER A 29 1.03 9.52 28.88
CA SER A 29 2.08 9.41 29.91
C SER A 29 3.48 9.72 29.35
N GLU A 30 4.41 10.21 30.18
CA GLU A 30 5.82 10.36 29.79
C GLU A 30 6.45 9.08 29.22
N LYS A 31 6.11 7.91 29.77
CA LYS A 31 6.57 6.61 29.27
C LYS A 31 6.15 6.37 27.82
N TYR A 32 5.03 6.94 27.37
CA TYR A 32 4.57 6.87 25.99
C TYR A 32 5.42 7.75 25.07
N TYR A 33 5.73 8.99 25.48
CA TYR A 33 6.58 9.88 24.70
C TYR A 33 8.01 9.37 24.55
N LYS A 34 8.61 8.79 25.60
CA LYS A 34 9.93 8.16 25.53
C LYS A 34 9.97 7.00 24.51
N ARG A 35 8.93 6.15 24.50
CA ARG A 35 8.79 5.07 23.51
C ARG A 35 8.68 5.61 22.08
N ILE A 36 7.88 6.65 21.87
CA ILE A 36 7.76 7.30 20.55
C ILE A 36 9.10 7.88 20.09
N ALA A 37 9.86 8.52 20.99
CA ALA A 37 11.17 9.07 20.64
C ALA A 37 12.15 7.98 20.17
N PHE A 38 12.14 6.82 20.83
CA PHE A 38 12.92 5.65 20.42
C PHE A 38 12.53 5.15 19.02
N PHE A 39 11.23 4.90 18.79
CA PHE A 39 10.73 4.46 17.48
C PHE A 39 10.98 5.49 16.36
N ASN A 40 10.97 6.78 16.68
CA ASN A 40 11.28 7.83 15.71
C ASN A 40 12.77 7.84 15.35
N LYS A 41 13.67 7.62 16.32
CA LYS A 41 15.12 7.57 16.11
C LYS A 41 15.51 6.44 15.15
N TYR A 42 14.96 5.25 15.36
CA TYR A 42 15.20 4.08 14.50
C TYR A 42 14.11 3.87 13.44
N SER A 43 13.39 4.94 13.09
CA SER A 43 12.17 4.84 12.28
C SER A 43 12.40 4.21 10.92
N LEU A 44 13.56 4.43 10.28
CA LEU A 44 13.92 3.84 8.99
C LEU A 44 14.14 2.33 9.09
N ILE A 45 14.82 1.85 10.14
CA ILE A 45 15.06 0.42 10.37
C ILE A 45 13.72 -0.30 10.58
N PHE A 46 12.87 0.22 11.47
CA PHE A 46 11.53 -0.33 11.66
C PHE A 46 10.66 -0.23 10.40
N HIS A 47 10.89 0.76 9.55
CA HIS A 47 10.23 0.87 8.26
C HIS A 47 10.64 -0.25 7.30
N PHE A 48 11.94 -0.54 7.24
CA PHE A 48 12.45 -1.61 6.40
C PHE A 48 11.99 -2.98 6.91
N ILE A 49 12.03 -3.22 8.22
CA ILE A 49 11.47 -4.44 8.82
C ILE A 49 9.97 -4.59 8.50
N LEU A 50 9.21 -3.49 8.60
CA LEU A 50 7.80 -3.49 8.22
C LEU A 50 7.61 -3.79 6.72
N ALA A 51 8.46 -3.24 5.85
CA ALA A 51 8.40 -3.52 4.42
C ALA A 51 8.67 -5.01 4.13
N CYS A 52 9.71 -5.60 4.74
CA CYS A 52 9.97 -7.04 4.66
C CYS A 52 8.76 -7.85 5.13
N PHE A 53 8.19 -7.52 6.30
CA PHE A 53 7.02 -8.23 6.81
C PHE A 53 5.81 -8.16 5.88
N ILE A 54 5.56 -7.00 5.28
CA ILE A 54 4.48 -6.82 4.30
C ILE A 54 4.76 -7.65 3.04
N THR A 55 5.97 -7.58 2.49
CA THR A 55 6.37 -8.38 1.33
C THR A 55 6.21 -9.87 1.61
N PHE A 56 6.66 -10.35 2.77
CA PHE A 56 6.48 -11.75 3.15
C PHE A 56 5.00 -12.13 3.23
N THR A 57 4.17 -11.30 3.87
CA THR A 57 2.72 -11.53 3.95
C THR A 57 2.08 -11.60 2.56
N VAL A 58 2.47 -10.69 1.67
CA VAL A 58 2.00 -10.67 0.27
C VAL A 58 2.43 -11.92 -0.49
N GLU A 59 3.65 -12.40 -0.28
CA GLU A 59 4.15 -13.64 -0.89
C GLU A 59 3.44 -14.87 -0.35
N VAL A 60 3.17 -14.96 0.96
CA VAL A 60 2.38 -16.05 1.55
C VAL A 60 0.99 -16.13 0.91
N ILE A 61 0.34 -14.98 0.74
CA ILE A 61 -1.00 -14.92 0.13
C ILE A 61 -0.93 -15.25 -1.37
N SER A 62 0.04 -14.69 -2.09
CA SER A 62 0.20 -14.87 -3.53
C SER A 62 0.56 -16.30 -3.91
N ARG A 63 1.42 -16.96 -3.12
CA ARG A 63 1.84 -18.36 -3.32
C ARG A 63 0.84 -19.36 -2.73
N ARG A 64 -0.08 -18.89 -1.88
CA ARG A 64 -1.09 -19.69 -1.17
C ARG A 64 -0.51 -20.79 -0.28
N ASP A 65 0.79 -20.72 -0.01
CA ASP A 65 1.51 -21.67 0.82
C ASP A 65 2.61 -20.94 1.59
N PHE A 66 2.58 -21.12 2.91
CA PHE A 66 3.53 -20.51 3.82
C PHE A 66 4.95 -21.04 3.59
N PHE A 67 5.11 -22.36 3.38
CA PHE A 67 6.44 -22.96 3.20
C PHE A 67 7.07 -22.55 1.88
N SER A 68 6.28 -22.43 0.82
CA SER A 68 6.72 -21.88 -0.47
C SER A 68 7.18 -20.43 -0.34
N ALA A 69 6.51 -19.61 0.47
CA ALA A 69 6.96 -18.24 0.75
C ALA A 69 8.27 -18.20 1.54
N VAL A 70 8.45 -19.09 2.54
CA VAL A 70 9.72 -19.22 3.26
C VAL A 70 10.85 -19.69 2.33
N SER A 71 10.56 -20.67 1.47
CA SER A 71 11.48 -21.17 0.44
C SER A 71 11.87 -20.07 -0.54
N PHE A 72 10.93 -19.20 -0.94
CA PHE A 72 11.23 -18.03 -1.76
C PHE A 72 12.18 -17.06 -1.06
N VAL A 73 11.96 -16.78 0.23
CA VAL A 73 12.87 -15.91 1.01
C VAL A 73 14.29 -16.48 1.06
N GLY A 74 14.46 -17.81 1.09
CA GLY A 74 15.78 -18.45 1.13
C GLY A 74 16.44 -18.62 -0.25
N ASN A 75 15.67 -19.05 -1.25
CA ASN A 75 16.18 -19.38 -2.59
C ASN A 75 16.30 -18.14 -3.50
N HIS A 76 15.46 -17.14 -3.27
CA HIS A 76 15.41 -15.90 -4.04
C HIS A 76 15.57 -14.67 -3.13
N THR A 77 16.46 -14.77 -2.14
CA THR A 77 16.70 -13.74 -1.10
C THR A 77 16.83 -12.32 -1.67
N TRP A 78 17.61 -12.16 -2.74
CA TRP A 78 17.85 -10.85 -3.34
C TRP A 78 16.63 -10.31 -4.07
N ALA A 79 15.86 -11.16 -4.75
CA ALA A 79 14.59 -10.77 -5.35
C ALA A 79 13.59 -10.38 -4.24
N TYR A 80 13.50 -11.15 -3.17
CA TYR A 80 12.67 -10.83 -2.00
C TYR A 80 13.05 -9.47 -1.38
N LEU A 81 14.34 -9.22 -1.15
CA LEU A 81 14.81 -7.94 -0.60
C LEU A 81 14.54 -6.77 -1.55
N TYR A 82 14.61 -7.00 -2.86
CA TYR A 82 14.26 -5.99 -3.85
C TYR A 82 12.75 -5.69 -3.86
N ASN A 83 11.89 -6.70 -3.70
CA ASN A 83 10.45 -6.51 -3.51
C ASN A 83 10.17 -5.72 -2.21
N ALA A 84 10.88 -6.04 -1.12
CA ALA A 84 10.80 -5.29 0.13
C ALA A 84 11.30 -3.84 -0.04
N PHE A 85 12.29 -3.60 -0.90
CA PHE A 85 12.77 -2.26 -1.22
C PHE A 85 11.71 -1.42 -1.96
N ILE A 86 10.96 -2.01 -2.90
CA ILE A 86 9.82 -1.34 -3.55
C ILE A 86 8.74 -0.97 -2.51
N VAL A 87 8.37 -1.91 -1.64
CA VAL A 87 7.40 -1.65 -0.56
C VAL A 87 7.93 -0.55 0.38
N PHE A 88 9.20 -0.60 0.76
CA PHE A 88 9.85 0.41 1.59
C PHE A 88 9.80 1.80 0.94
N ALA A 89 10.10 1.89 -0.36
CA ALA A 89 10.05 3.14 -1.09
C ALA A 89 8.62 3.71 -1.13
N SER A 90 7.60 2.87 -1.33
CA SER A 90 6.20 3.30 -1.24
C SER A 90 5.84 3.82 0.15
N LEU A 91 6.26 3.12 1.22
CA LEU A 91 6.04 3.53 2.60
C LEU A 91 6.80 4.83 2.94
N SER A 92 7.95 5.11 2.32
CA SER A 92 8.71 6.34 2.58
C SER A 92 7.92 7.63 2.33
N ILE A 93 6.92 7.58 1.43
CA ILE A 93 6.02 8.70 1.11
C ILE A 93 5.32 9.23 2.38
N VAL A 94 5.09 8.39 3.39
CA VAL A 94 4.45 8.81 4.64
C VAL A 94 5.23 9.91 5.37
N TYR A 95 6.55 10.02 5.18
CA TYR A 95 7.37 11.03 5.85
C TYR A 95 7.05 12.46 5.39
N LEU A 96 6.41 12.63 4.23
CA LEU A 96 5.94 13.93 3.71
C LEU A 96 4.78 14.51 4.55
N PHE A 97 3.99 13.65 5.18
CA PHE A 97 2.74 14.03 5.82
C PHE A 97 2.83 14.02 7.35
N LYS A 98 1.90 14.76 7.99
CA LYS A 98 1.74 14.73 9.45
C LYS A 98 1.00 13.47 9.92
N THR A 99 0.17 12.86 9.09
CA THR A 99 -0.63 11.66 9.39
C THR A 99 0.12 10.37 9.03
N ARG A 100 1.36 10.24 9.53
CA ARG A 100 2.30 9.17 9.14
C ARG A 100 1.74 7.78 9.42
N ALA A 101 1.15 7.56 10.59
CA ALA A 101 0.63 6.25 10.97
C ALA A 101 -0.55 5.84 10.08
N GLN A 102 -1.43 6.78 9.75
CA GLN A 102 -2.60 6.52 8.93
C GLN A 102 -2.20 6.13 7.52
N LEU A 103 -1.25 6.87 6.94
CA LEU A 103 -0.74 6.55 5.61
C LEU A 103 0.04 5.24 5.60
N ARG A 104 0.73 4.86 6.68
CA ARG A 104 1.37 3.53 6.79
C ARG A 104 0.31 2.43 6.69
N VAL A 105 -0.75 2.52 7.49
CA VAL A 105 -1.85 1.55 7.45
C VAL A 105 -2.51 1.51 6.07
N LEU A 106 -2.72 2.66 5.42
CA LEU A 106 -3.30 2.73 4.08
C LEU A 106 -2.42 2.03 3.04
N ILE A 107 -1.13 2.34 3.00
CA ILE A 107 -0.19 1.76 2.04
C ILE A 107 0.01 0.25 2.30
N THR A 108 0.11 -0.15 3.57
CA THR A 108 0.14 -1.57 3.96
C THR A 108 -1.12 -2.30 3.51
N GLY A 109 -2.29 -1.72 3.77
CA GLY A 109 -3.57 -2.28 3.34
C GLY A 109 -3.66 -2.42 1.83
N LEU A 110 -3.16 -1.44 1.07
CA LEU A 110 -3.11 -1.50 -0.38
C LEU A 110 -2.25 -2.68 -0.88
N TRP A 111 -1.04 -2.87 -0.35
CA TRP A 111 -0.18 -3.98 -0.75
C TRP A 111 -0.79 -5.35 -0.40
N ILE A 112 -1.35 -5.49 0.81
CA ILE A 112 -2.01 -6.73 1.22
C ILE A 112 -3.26 -6.99 0.35
N PHE A 113 -4.03 -5.96 0.04
CA PHE A 113 -5.19 -6.06 -0.85
C PHE A 113 -4.78 -6.55 -2.24
N LEU A 114 -3.75 -5.95 -2.85
CA LEU A 114 -3.21 -6.38 -4.14
C LEU A 114 -2.73 -7.84 -4.10
N GLY A 115 -1.99 -8.23 -3.07
CA GLY A 115 -1.57 -9.63 -2.86
C GLY A 115 -2.75 -10.59 -2.68
N THR A 116 -3.81 -10.16 -2.01
CA THR A 116 -5.05 -10.95 -1.82
C THR A 116 -5.82 -11.13 -3.12
N VAL A 117 -6.01 -10.06 -3.89
CA VAL A 117 -6.61 -10.12 -5.22
C VAL A 117 -5.83 -11.09 -6.11
N ASN A 118 -4.50 -11.01 -6.07
CA ASN A 118 -3.63 -11.95 -6.78
C ASN A 118 -3.83 -13.40 -6.34
N GLY A 119 -3.82 -13.68 -5.02
CA GLY A 119 -4.04 -15.04 -4.49
C GLY A 119 -5.41 -15.62 -4.87
N ILE A 120 -6.46 -14.79 -4.87
CA ILE A 120 -7.80 -15.19 -5.31
C ILE A 120 -7.83 -15.48 -6.82
N ILE A 121 -7.23 -14.60 -7.65
CA ILE A 121 -7.20 -14.78 -9.09
C ILE A 121 -6.40 -16.02 -9.48
N LEU A 122 -5.25 -16.26 -8.85
CA LEU A 122 -4.44 -17.48 -9.02
C LEU A 122 -5.17 -18.76 -8.58
N SER A 123 -6.25 -18.63 -7.80
CA SER A 123 -7.10 -19.76 -7.42
C SER A 123 -8.15 -20.08 -8.49
N ASN A 124 -8.50 -19.12 -9.34
CA ASN A 124 -9.52 -19.27 -10.38
C ASN A 124 -8.91 -19.33 -11.80
N ARG A 125 -7.68 -18.85 -12.00
CA ARG A 125 -6.96 -18.78 -13.27
C ARG A 125 -5.47 -19.02 -13.06
N VAL A 126 -4.76 -19.42 -14.10
CA VAL A 126 -3.33 -19.80 -14.04
C VAL A 126 -2.37 -18.60 -14.15
N THR A 127 -2.91 -17.40 -14.37
CA THR A 127 -2.14 -16.15 -14.58
C THR A 127 -2.26 -15.22 -13.37
N PRO A 128 -1.15 -14.67 -12.87
CA PRO A 128 -1.16 -13.75 -11.74
C PRO A 128 -1.80 -12.40 -12.12
N PHE A 129 -2.31 -11.70 -11.11
CA PHE A 129 -2.96 -10.40 -11.25
C PHE A 129 -1.99 -9.34 -11.76
N SER A 130 -2.35 -8.71 -12.87
CA SER A 130 -1.55 -7.69 -13.56
C SER A 130 -2.33 -6.37 -13.70
N TYR A 131 -1.64 -5.29 -14.08
CA TYR A 131 -2.27 -4.00 -14.34
C TYR A 131 -3.40 -4.05 -15.38
N THR A 132 -3.30 -4.92 -16.37
CA THR A 132 -4.37 -5.13 -17.36
C THR A 132 -5.65 -5.65 -16.72
N ASP A 133 -5.56 -6.54 -15.73
CA ASP A 133 -6.73 -7.03 -14.99
C ASP A 133 -7.39 -5.91 -14.20
N PHE A 134 -6.59 -5.02 -13.60
CA PHE A 134 -7.10 -3.83 -12.92
C PHE A 134 -7.86 -2.90 -13.89
N LYS A 135 -7.34 -2.73 -15.11
CA LYS A 135 -7.99 -1.93 -16.17
C LYS A 135 -9.29 -2.53 -16.68
N MET A 136 -9.44 -3.84 -16.62
CA MET A 136 -10.67 -4.54 -17.06
C MET A 136 -11.76 -4.58 -15.99
N LEU A 137 -11.47 -4.19 -14.73
CA LEU A 137 -12.46 -4.14 -13.66
C LEU A 137 -13.67 -3.24 -14.00
N PRO A 138 -13.53 -2.01 -14.53
CA PRO A 138 -14.66 -1.20 -14.93
C PRO A 138 -15.51 -1.85 -16.01
N ASP A 139 -14.89 -2.51 -16.98
CA ASP A 139 -15.61 -3.22 -18.05
C ASP A 139 -16.39 -4.42 -17.49
N LEU A 140 -15.82 -5.13 -16.50
CA LEU A 140 -16.50 -6.19 -15.75
C LEU A 140 -17.71 -5.65 -14.96
N PHE A 141 -17.60 -4.48 -14.32
CA PHE A 141 -18.72 -3.85 -13.63
C PHE A 141 -19.77 -3.27 -14.59
N ALA A 142 -19.39 -2.97 -15.83
CA ALA A 142 -20.29 -2.45 -16.87
C ALA A 142 -21.05 -3.54 -17.63
N MET A 143 -20.68 -4.82 -17.48
CA MET A 143 -21.41 -5.93 -18.08
C MET A 143 -22.76 -6.13 -17.38
N GLN A 144 -23.82 -5.57 -17.97
CA GLN A 144 -25.19 -5.64 -17.44
C GLN A 144 -25.87 -7.01 -17.62
N ASN A 145 -25.22 -7.99 -18.28
CA ASN A 145 -25.85 -9.25 -18.72
C ASN A 145 -25.17 -10.52 -18.20
N THR A 146 -24.41 -10.43 -17.11
CA THR A 146 -23.77 -11.60 -16.51
C THR A 146 -24.22 -11.72 -15.05
N ASN A 147 -24.64 -12.93 -14.64
CA ASN A 147 -24.98 -13.28 -13.25
C ASN A 147 -23.71 -13.35 -12.36
N TYR A 148 -22.82 -12.35 -12.46
CA TYR A 148 -21.55 -12.33 -11.72
C TYR A 148 -21.75 -12.05 -10.23
N PHE A 149 -22.78 -11.28 -9.90
CA PHE A 149 -23.23 -11.03 -8.53
C PHE A 149 -24.75 -11.05 -8.50
N THR A 150 -25.32 -11.74 -7.53
CA THR A 150 -26.73 -11.54 -7.17
C THR A 150 -26.91 -10.12 -6.62
N ALA A 151 -28.12 -9.55 -6.73
CA ALA A 151 -28.40 -8.21 -6.21
C ALA A 151 -28.06 -8.05 -4.71
N GLU A 152 -28.15 -9.16 -3.95
CA GLU A 152 -27.77 -9.22 -2.55
C GLU A 152 -26.26 -9.15 -2.36
N GLU A 153 -25.47 -9.94 -3.09
CA GLU A 153 -24.01 -9.91 -3.01
C GLU A 153 -23.44 -8.55 -3.44
N ALA A 154 -23.99 -7.96 -4.50
CA ALA A 154 -23.62 -6.61 -4.94
C ALA A 154 -23.87 -5.57 -3.84
N THR A 155 -25.01 -5.66 -3.14
CA THR A 155 -25.35 -4.75 -2.04
C THR A 155 -24.39 -4.91 -0.86
N VAL A 156 -24.03 -6.14 -0.50
CA VAL A 156 -23.05 -6.43 0.57
C VAL A 156 -21.67 -5.86 0.21
N VAL A 157 -21.21 -6.06 -1.03
CA VAL A 157 -19.93 -5.52 -1.51
C VAL A 157 -19.91 -4.00 -1.41
N VAL A 158 -20.97 -3.33 -1.88
CA VAL A 158 -21.08 -1.86 -1.79
C VAL A 158 -21.09 -1.40 -0.32
N ALA A 159 -21.79 -2.09 0.57
CA ALA A 159 -21.82 -1.76 1.99
C ALA A 159 -20.45 -1.92 2.67
N VAL A 160 -19.71 -2.98 2.35
CA VAL A 160 -18.35 -3.21 2.87
C VAL A 160 -17.40 -2.11 2.39
N VAL A 161 -17.42 -1.79 1.09
CA VAL A 161 -16.59 -0.71 0.52
C VAL A 161 -16.93 0.64 1.16
N ALA A 162 -18.21 0.98 1.28
CA ALA A 162 -18.65 2.23 1.90
C ALA A 162 -18.21 2.31 3.38
N SER A 163 -18.36 1.23 4.15
CA SER A 163 -17.95 1.18 5.55
C SER A 163 -16.43 1.32 5.72
N PHE A 164 -15.65 0.72 4.83
CA PHE A 164 -14.20 0.85 4.79
C PHE A 164 -13.77 2.30 4.47
N ILE A 165 -14.42 2.95 3.51
CA ILE A 165 -14.18 4.36 3.18
C ILE A 165 -14.48 5.25 4.40
N ILE A 166 -15.63 5.04 5.07
CA ILE A 166 -15.99 5.80 6.28
C ILE A 166 -14.95 5.58 7.39
N PHE A 167 -14.52 4.33 7.61
CA PHE A 167 -13.46 4.01 8.55
C PHE A 167 -12.17 4.76 8.22
N LEU A 168 -11.72 4.74 6.96
CA LEU A 168 -10.53 5.46 6.52
C LEU A 168 -10.66 6.97 6.77
N VAL A 169 -11.79 7.58 6.43
CA VAL A 169 -12.03 9.02 6.66
C VAL A 169 -11.96 9.36 8.15
N LEU A 170 -12.67 8.60 9.00
CA LEU A 170 -12.64 8.80 10.46
C LEU A 170 -11.23 8.59 11.04
N PHE A 171 -10.52 7.58 10.54
CA PHE A 171 -9.16 7.26 10.95
C PHE A 171 -8.17 8.36 10.55
N PHE A 172 -8.32 8.97 9.37
CA PHE A 172 -7.51 10.12 8.95
C PHE A 172 -7.77 11.37 9.79
N ILE A 173 -9.02 11.63 10.16
CA ILE A 173 -9.41 12.75 11.02
C ILE A 173 -8.85 12.58 12.44
N LYS A 174 -9.08 11.43 13.07
CA LYS A 174 -8.72 11.19 14.48
C LYS A 174 -7.31 10.66 14.70
N GLY A 175 -6.71 10.03 13.70
CA GLY A 175 -5.47 9.29 13.86
C GLY A 175 -4.29 10.18 14.29
N PRO A 176 -3.24 9.57 14.87
CA PRO A 176 -2.15 10.31 15.49
C PRO A 176 -1.46 11.22 14.47
N LYS A 177 -1.28 12.49 14.84
CA LYS A 177 -0.53 13.44 14.02
C LYS A 177 0.89 13.50 14.58
N TYR A 178 1.88 13.36 13.72
CA TYR A 178 3.29 13.48 14.06
C TYR A 178 3.57 14.89 14.61
N GLN A 179 4.10 14.95 15.83
CA GLN A 179 4.33 16.21 16.56
C GLN A 179 5.78 16.73 16.48
N GLY A 180 6.69 15.99 15.84
CA GLY A 180 8.08 16.41 15.69
C GLY A 180 8.31 17.46 14.59
N LYS A 181 9.51 18.08 14.59
CA LYS A 181 9.94 18.97 13.50
C LYS A 181 10.02 18.18 12.19
N ARG A 182 9.41 18.71 11.13
CA ARG A 182 9.46 18.12 9.77
C ARG A 182 10.57 18.82 8.99
N HIS A 183 11.45 18.06 8.37
CA HIS A 183 12.38 18.61 7.39
C HIS A 183 11.64 18.85 6.07
N VAL A 184 11.09 20.05 5.91
CA VAL A 184 10.18 20.39 4.80
C VAL A 184 10.84 20.30 3.43
N VAL A 185 12.17 20.43 3.35
CA VAL A 185 12.94 20.35 2.09
C VAL A 185 13.67 19.01 1.95
N LEU A 186 14.40 18.60 2.99
CA LEU A 186 15.24 17.39 2.93
C LEU A 186 14.40 16.11 2.78
N SER A 187 13.24 16.01 3.45
CA SER A 187 12.41 14.80 3.35
C SER A 187 11.82 14.59 1.96
N PRO A 188 11.20 15.60 1.29
CA PRO A 188 10.82 15.46 -0.11
C PRO A 188 11.99 15.16 -1.03
N LEU A 189 13.13 15.84 -0.87
CA LEU A 189 14.29 15.62 -1.72
C LEU A 189 14.81 14.17 -1.63
N ALA A 190 14.92 13.63 -0.42
CA ALA A 190 15.34 12.25 -0.19
C ALA A 190 14.35 11.23 -0.79
N ILE A 191 13.04 11.50 -0.71
CA ILE A 191 12.00 10.62 -1.28
C ILE A 191 12.02 10.69 -2.81
N VAL A 192 12.15 11.89 -3.39
CA VAL A 192 12.30 12.04 -4.84
C VAL A 192 13.56 11.35 -5.33
N ALA A 193 14.69 11.54 -4.64
CA ALA A 193 15.92 10.81 -4.95
C ALA A 193 15.72 9.29 -4.86
N LEU A 194 15.04 8.79 -3.83
CA LEU A 194 14.74 7.37 -3.70
C LEU A 194 13.87 6.83 -4.85
N LEU A 195 12.81 7.55 -5.22
CA LEU A 195 11.85 7.08 -6.23
C LEU A 195 12.36 7.24 -7.67
N VAL A 196 13.03 8.35 -7.98
CA VAL A 196 13.46 8.68 -9.35
C VAL A 196 14.86 8.16 -9.66
N VAL A 197 15.72 8.04 -8.66
CA VAL A 197 17.11 7.61 -8.85
C VAL A 197 17.36 6.26 -8.18
N GLY A 198 16.96 6.12 -6.91
CA GLY A 198 17.18 4.91 -6.11
C GLY A 198 16.53 3.66 -6.72
N ILE A 199 15.24 3.71 -7.02
CA ILE A 199 14.54 2.59 -7.66
C ILE A 199 15.18 2.29 -9.02
N PRO A 200 15.26 3.19 -10.01
CA PRO A 200 15.76 2.83 -11.34
C PRO A 200 17.20 2.31 -11.37
N ILE A 201 18.11 2.87 -10.55
CA ILE A 201 19.50 2.38 -10.47
C ILE A 201 19.54 1.00 -9.85
N THR A 202 18.81 0.77 -8.75
CA THR A 202 18.77 -0.56 -8.11
C THR A 202 18.07 -1.59 -8.98
N THR A 203 17.04 -1.20 -9.75
CA THR A 203 16.40 -2.06 -10.75
C THR A 203 17.41 -2.49 -11.81
N GLN A 204 18.14 -1.53 -12.39
CA GLN A 204 19.14 -1.82 -13.43
C GLN A 204 20.27 -2.71 -12.90
N ALA A 205 20.75 -2.45 -11.68
CA ALA A 205 21.77 -3.27 -11.03
C ALA A 205 21.27 -4.70 -10.74
N ALA A 206 20.02 -4.84 -10.28
CA ALA A 206 19.41 -6.14 -10.04
C ALA A 206 19.17 -6.91 -11.35
N GLN A 207 18.83 -6.21 -12.44
CA GLN A 207 18.68 -6.80 -13.77
C GLN A 207 20.01 -7.24 -14.36
N SER A 208 21.04 -6.40 -14.31
CA SER A 208 22.38 -6.74 -14.81
C SER A 208 23.03 -7.88 -14.02
N SER A 209 22.64 -8.06 -12.76
CA SER A 209 23.10 -9.13 -11.89
C SER A 209 22.23 -10.40 -11.95
N ASN A 210 21.26 -10.47 -12.87
CA ASN A 210 20.29 -11.57 -13.00
C ASN A 210 19.49 -11.89 -11.72
N ILE A 211 19.33 -10.91 -10.82
CA ILE A 211 18.50 -11.04 -9.62
C ILE A 211 17.01 -10.93 -9.99
N ILE A 212 16.69 -10.06 -10.96
CA ILE A 212 15.34 -9.87 -11.51
C ILE A 212 15.41 -9.76 -13.03
N ALA A 213 14.40 -10.22 -13.77
CA ALA A 213 14.37 -10.05 -15.22
C ALA A 213 13.70 -8.74 -15.65
N SER A 214 14.16 -8.17 -16.77
CA SER A 214 13.55 -7.01 -17.41
C SER A 214 12.29 -7.33 -18.21
N TYR A 215 12.11 -8.59 -18.58
CA TYR A 215 10.96 -9.09 -19.35
C TYR A 215 10.61 -10.51 -18.93
N PHE A 216 9.31 -10.82 -18.87
CA PHE A 216 8.80 -12.15 -18.61
C PHE A 216 8.01 -12.65 -19.82
N ALA A 217 8.52 -13.66 -20.52
CA ALA A 217 7.73 -14.34 -21.57
C ALA A 217 6.55 -15.11 -20.95
N ASN A 218 6.74 -15.64 -19.74
CA ASN A 218 5.70 -16.27 -18.92
C ASN A 218 5.55 -15.49 -17.60
N ILE A 219 4.44 -14.77 -17.46
CA ILE A 219 4.18 -13.89 -16.30
C ILE A 219 4.02 -14.72 -15.01
N ALA A 220 3.45 -15.92 -15.07
CA ALA A 220 3.31 -16.80 -13.90
C ALA A 220 4.68 -17.23 -13.37
N GLN A 221 5.58 -17.62 -14.27
CA GLN A 221 6.98 -17.93 -13.91
C GLN A 221 7.70 -16.70 -13.38
N GLY A 222 7.54 -15.53 -14.04
CA GLY A 222 8.14 -14.28 -13.59
C GLY A 222 7.75 -13.89 -12.16
N TYR A 223 6.47 -14.05 -11.79
CA TYR A 223 6.01 -13.75 -10.43
C TYR A 223 6.51 -14.79 -9.42
N SER A 224 6.64 -16.05 -9.83
CA SER A 224 7.23 -17.10 -8.99
C SER A 224 8.69 -16.82 -8.66
N ASP A 225 9.48 -16.39 -9.65
CA ASP A 225 10.94 -16.26 -9.51
C ASP A 225 11.34 -14.88 -8.95
N TYR A 226 10.57 -13.83 -9.27
CA TYR A 226 10.93 -12.46 -8.92
C TYR A 226 9.98 -11.81 -7.92
N GLY A 227 8.94 -12.50 -7.47
CA GLY A 227 7.98 -12.01 -6.48
C GLY A 227 6.87 -11.15 -7.07
N PHE A 228 5.75 -11.12 -6.34
CA PHE A 228 4.54 -10.42 -6.76
C PHE A 228 4.73 -8.91 -6.85
N VAL A 229 5.40 -8.29 -5.86
CA VAL A 229 5.52 -6.83 -5.80
C VAL A 229 6.28 -6.29 -7.01
N TYR A 230 7.38 -6.91 -7.40
CA TYR A 230 8.14 -6.53 -8.59
C TYR A 230 7.34 -6.82 -9.86
N GLY A 231 6.81 -8.03 -10.00
CA GLY A 231 6.04 -8.42 -11.18
C GLY A 231 4.81 -7.53 -11.43
N PHE A 232 4.12 -7.12 -10.36
CA PHE A 232 3.01 -6.18 -10.45
C PHE A 232 3.51 -4.78 -10.80
N SER A 233 4.56 -4.30 -10.15
CA SER A 233 5.09 -2.96 -10.38
C SER A 233 5.60 -2.79 -11.82
N THR A 234 6.24 -3.80 -12.41
CA THR A 234 6.68 -3.75 -13.81
C THR A 234 5.50 -3.75 -14.78
N SER A 235 4.40 -4.44 -14.46
CA SER A 235 3.17 -4.39 -15.28
C SER A 235 2.49 -3.02 -15.30
N VAL A 236 2.73 -2.18 -14.29
CA VAL A 236 2.16 -0.83 -14.20
C VAL A 236 3.03 0.20 -14.92
N VAL A 237 4.35 0.01 -14.91
CA VAL A 237 5.34 0.96 -15.45
C VAL A 237 5.70 0.65 -16.91
N GLY A 238 5.64 -0.63 -17.32
CA GLY A 238 5.86 -1.08 -18.69
C GLY A 238 4.68 -0.79 -19.60
#